data_AF-A0A968A1J5-F1
#
_entry.id   AF-A0A968A1J5-F1
#
_cell.length_a   1.000
_cell.length_b   1.000
_cell.length_c   1.000
_cell.angle_alpha   90.00
_cell.angle_beta   90.00
_cell.angle_gamma   90.00
#
_symmetry.space_group_name_H-M   'P 1'
#
loop_
_entity.id
_entity.type
_entity.pdbx_description
1 polymer ?
#
loop_
_entity_poly.entity_id
_entity_poly.type
_entity_poly.pdbx_seq_one_letter_code
_entity_poly.pdbx_strand_id
1 'polypeptide(L)'
;MLRRTSSRRRGLPVGRILIALIVAIVSLISYFGAQQDNPVTGETQHVNMTYEQEIALGLQAAPEMAAQFGGLDPNEEVQNLVDRIGNYIVDQSPAEDSPYEFEFHVLEDEQTINAFALPGGQIFITRALLDRLKTEGEVAGVLGHEIGHVVARHSAEHIAKAKLTEGLTGAVVIASYDPDNPRSRQTAQVAMLIGQLVNMKFGREDELES
;
A
#
# COMPACT_ATOMS: atom_id res chain seq x y z
N MET A 1 -49.01 -12.82 39.10
CA MET A 1 -47.75 -12.26 39.64
C MET A 1 -46.80 -12.03 38.46
N LEU A 2 -46.77 -10.81 37.88
CA LEU A 2 -46.00 -10.50 36.67
C LEU A 2 -44.67 -9.82 37.05
N ARG A 3 -43.54 -10.50 36.80
CA ARG A 3 -42.19 -9.95 36.97
C ARG A 3 -41.82 -9.14 35.71
N ARG A 4 -41.84 -7.81 35.80
CA ARG A 4 -41.26 -6.93 34.77
C ARG A 4 -39.74 -7.04 34.82
N THR A 5 -39.12 -7.50 33.74
CA THR A 5 -37.68 -7.36 33.49
C THR A 5 -37.42 -5.96 32.94
N SER A 6 -36.75 -5.11 33.73
CA SER A 6 -36.29 -3.81 33.25
C SER A 6 -35.02 -4.00 32.41
N SER A 7 -35.16 -3.89 31.08
CA SER A 7 -34.03 -3.70 30.18
C SER A 7 -33.41 -2.33 30.43
N ARG A 8 -32.28 -2.30 31.17
CA ARG A 8 -31.50 -1.09 31.36
C ARG A 8 -30.60 -0.93 30.14
N ARG A 9 -31.01 -0.12 29.16
CA ARG A 9 -30.13 0.35 28.08
C ARG A 9 -28.95 1.08 28.71
N ARG A 10 -27.79 0.43 28.85
CA ARG A 10 -26.52 1.09 29.18
C ARG A 10 -26.09 1.88 27.95
N GLY A 11 -26.38 3.18 27.93
CA GLY A 11 -25.75 4.10 26.97
C GLY A 11 -24.23 4.05 27.10
N LEU A 12 -23.52 4.28 25.99
CA LEU A 12 -22.06 4.35 26.00
C LEU A 12 -21.60 5.44 26.99
N PRO A 13 -20.59 5.20 27.83
CA PRO A 13 -20.14 6.17 28.82
C PRO A 13 -19.59 7.42 28.12
N VAL A 14 -20.01 8.61 28.57
CA VAL A 14 -19.67 9.92 27.97
C VAL A 14 -18.17 10.09 27.72
N GLY A 15 -17.30 9.54 28.58
CA GLY A 15 -15.85 9.57 28.39
C GLY A 15 -15.35 8.84 27.14
N ARG A 16 -16.00 7.75 26.71
CA ARG A 16 -15.64 7.05 25.46
C ARG A 16 -16.04 7.84 24.22
N ILE A 17 -17.13 8.59 24.30
CA ILE A 17 -17.59 9.47 23.22
C ILE A 17 -16.61 10.63 23.04
N LEU A 18 -16.13 11.22 24.14
CA LEU A 18 -15.12 12.29 24.09
C LEU A 18 -13.79 11.81 23.51
N ILE A 19 -13.30 10.62 23.91
CA ILE A 19 -12.07 10.05 23.33
C ILE A 19 -12.24 9.79 21.83
N ALA A 20 -13.36 9.21 21.41
CA ALA A 20 -13.64 8.96 20.00
C ALA A 20 -13.68 10.26 19.18
N LEU A 21 -14.29 11.33 19.71
CA LEU A 21 -14.30 12.64 19.07
C LEU A 21 -12.91 13.25 18.95
N ILE A 22 -12.08 13.14 19.99
CA ILE A 22 -10.69 13.63 19.96
C ILE A 22 -9.88 12.87 18.90
N VAL A 23 -9.98 11.54 18.86
CA VAL A 23 -9.30 10.72 17.84
C VAL A 23 -9.74 11.13 16.43
N ALA A 24 -11.05 11.27 16.20
CA ALA A 24 -11.57 11.70 14.90
C ALA A 24 -11.05 13.08 14.49
N ILE A 25 -11.02 14.05 15.41
CA ILE A 25 -10.50 15.40 15.15
C ILE A 25 -9.00 15.35 14.82
N VAL A 26 -8.21 14.61 15.59
CA VAL A 26 -6.75 14.47 15.34
C VAL A 26 -6.49 13.81 13.99
N SER A 27 -7.24 12.76 13.63
CA SER A 27 -7.11 12.10 12.34
C SER A 27 -7.46 13.03 11.17
N LEU A 28 -8.52 13.83 11.30
CA LEU A 28 -8.88 14.84 10.29
C LEU A 28 -7.77 15.88 10.14
N ILE A 29 -7.28 16.46 11.24
CA ILE A 29 -6.20 17.46 11.22
C ILE A 29 -4.93 16.86 10.59
N SER A 30 -4.57 15.63 10.96
CA SER A 30 -3.39 14.96 10.42
C SER A 30 -3.49 14.64 8.93
N TYR A 31 -4.69 14.33 8.42
CA TYR A 31 -4.89 14.02 7.00
C TYR A 31 -4.91 15.29 6.13
N PHE A 32 -5.58 16.34 6.57
CA PHE A 32 -5.65 17.60 5.82
C PHE A 32 -4.37 18.44 5.97
N GLY A 33 -3.56 18.22 7.00
CA GLY A 33 -2.28 18.91 7.20
C GLY A 33 -1.08 18.27 6.48
N ALA A 34 -1.26 17.10 5.87
CA ALA A 34 -0.20 16.33 5.22
C ALA A 34 -0.36 16.31 3.69
N GLN A 35 -0.52 17.50 3.12
CA GLN A 35 -0.46 17.70 1.68
C GLN A 35 0.99 17.79 1.24
N GLN A 36 1.34 17.07 0.18
CA GLN A 36 2.64 17.15 -0.48
C GLN A 36 2.44 17.24 -1.99
N ASP A 37 3.24 18.06 -2.66
CA ASP A 37 3.27 18.08 -4.12
C ASP A 37 4.19 16.95 -4.62
N ASN A 38 3.68 16.17 -5.57
CA ASN A 38 4.47 15.15 -6.24
C ASN A 38 5.40 15.83 -7.26
N PRO A 39 6.74 15.71 -7.12
CA PRO A 39 7.69 16.39 -7.99
C PRO A 39 7.70 15.82 -9.42
N VAL A 40 7.19 14.61 -9.63
CA VAL A 40 7.18 13.94 -10.93
C VAL A 40 5.86 14.21 -11.67
N THR A 41 4.72 14.06 -11.02
CA THR A 41 3.40 14.29 -11.65
C THR A 41 2.93 15.75 -11.57
N GLY A 42 3.44 16.52 -10.60
CA GLY A 42 3.03 17.91 -10.32
C GLY A 42 1.74 18.04 -9.52
N GLU A 43 1.17 16.92 -9.03
CA GLU A 43 -0.11 16.92 -8.32
C GLU A 43 0.03 17.08 -6.81
N THR A 44 -0.92 17.78 -6.18
CA THR A 44 -1.01 17.88 -4.72
C THR A 44 -1.76 16.67 -4.16
N GLN A 45 -1.06 15.86 -3.37
CA GLN A 45 -1.57 14.61 -2.83
C GLN A 45 -1.59 14.62 -1.30
N HIS A 46 -2.53 13.87 -0.72
CA HIS A 46 -2.63 13.70 0.73
C HIS A 46 -1.81 12.48 1.15
N VAL A 47 -0.50 12.66 1.28
CA VAL A 47 0.43 11.59 1.63
C VAL A 47 1.06 11.87 2.98
N ASN A 48 0.82 10.98 3.94
CA ASN A 48 1.36 11.09 5.31
C ASN A 48 2.67 10.30 5.47
N MET A 49 3.33 9.94 4.38
CA MET A 49 4.54 9.13 4.33
C MET A 49 5.64 9.88 3.58
N THR A 50 6.89 9.77 4.03
CA THR A 50 8.04 10.25 3.26
C THR A 50 8.48 9.21 2.24
N TYR A 51 9.24 9.61 1.23
CA TYR A 51 9.81 8.68 0.24
C TYR A 51 10.62 7.56 0.90
N GLU A 52 11.43 7.88 1.90
CA GLU A 52 12.24 6.89 2.63
C GLU A 52 11.38 5.90 3.40
N GLN A 53 10.24 6.35 3.94
CA GLN A 53 9.30 5.48 4.62
C GLN A 53 8.57 4.56 3.64
N GLU A 54 8.27 5.03 2.43
CA GLU A 54 7.70 4.21 1.36
C GLU A 54 8.67 3.12 0.92
N ILE A 55 9.93 3.50 0.65
CA ILE A 55 11.02 2.56 0.29
C ILE A 55 11.18 1.51 1.38
N ALA A 56 11.29 1.93 2.65
CA ALA A 56 11.42 1.00 3.76
C ALA A 56 10.21 0.05 3.87
N LEU A 57 9.00 0.56 3.65
CA LEU A 57 7.79 -0.26 3.68
C LEU A 57 7.75 -1.27 2.53
N GLY A 58 8.09 -0.85 1.31
CA GLY A 58 8.17 -1.73 0.14
C GLY A 58 9.16 -2.85 0.33
N LEU A 59 10.39 -2.53 0.72
CA LEU A 59 11.45 -3.51 1.00
C LEU A 59 11.05 -4.47 2.12
N GLN A 60 10.37 -3.97 3.15
CA GLN A 60 9.90 -4.80 4.24
C GLN A 60 8.71 -5.69 3.86
N ALA A 61 7.89 -5.28 2.89
CA ALA A 61 6.73 -6.03 2.43
C ALA A 61 7.07 -7.05 1.33
N ALA A 62 8.13 -6.80 0.56
CA ALA A 62 8.50 -7.58 -0.62
C ALA A 62 8.63 -9.10 -0.34
N PRO A 63 9.33 -9.56 0.72
CA PRO A 63 9.45 -11.00 0.99
C PRO A 63 8.12 -11.68 1.30
N GLU A 64 7.28 -11.06 2.13
CA GLU A 64 5.96 -11.55 2.49
C GLU A 64 4.99 -11.55 1.30
N MET A 65 5.12 -10.56 0.42
CA MET A 65 4.36 -10.51 -0.83
C MET A 65 4.82 -11.62 -1.77
N ALA A 66 6.12 -11.77 -2.02
CA ALA A 66 6.64 -12.84 -2.86
C ALA A 66 6.19 -14.23 -2.36
N ALA A 67 6.28 -14.48 -1.06
CA ALA A 67 5.87 -15.74 -0.45
C ALA A 67 4.38 -16.09 -0.66
N GLN A 68 3.50 -15.09 -0.81
CA GLN A 68 2.07 -15.34 -1.09
C GLN A 68 1.81 -15.82 -2.51
N PHE A 69 2.72 -15.53 -3.44
CA PHE A 69 2.66 -15.94 -4.84
C PHE A 69 3.68 -17.04 -5.17
N GLY A 70 3.95 -17.93 -4.21
CA GLY A 70 4.85 -19.07 -4.40
C GLY A 70 6.34 -18.77 -4.21
N GLY A 71 6.73 -17.49 -4.15
CA GLY A 71 8.12 -17.05 -4.08
C GLY A 71 8.59 -16.45 -5.40
N LEU A 72 9.89 -16.14 -5.46
CA LEU A 72 10.53 -15.69 -6.68
C LEU A 72 10.72 -16.85 -7.65
N ASP A 73 10.50 -16.58 -8.93
CA ASP A 73 10.71 -17.54 -10.00
C ASP A 73 12.21 -17.89 -10.12
N PRO A 74 12.58 -19.18 -10.20
CA PRO A 74 13.98 -19.59 -10.24
C PRO A 74 14.64 -19.38 -11.62
N ASN A 75 13.90 -19.00 -12.66
CA ASN A 75 14.43 -18.85 -14.01
C ASN A 75 15.08 -17.48 -14.22
N GLU A 76 16.41 -17.46 -14.14
CA GLU A 76 17.22 -16.26 -14.33
C GLU A 76 17.05 -15.61 -15.72
N GLU A 77 16.81 -16.38 -16.79
CA GLU A 77 16.63 -15.79 -18.13
C GLU A 77 15.37 -14.92 -18.19
N VAL A 78 14.33 -15.35 -17.49
CA VAL A 78 13.06 -14.64 -17.42
C VAL A 78 13.18 -13.43 -16.53
N GLN A 79 13.83 -13.57 -15.37
CA GLN A 79 14.13 -12.43 -14.49
C GLN A 79 14.92 -11.35 -15.25
N ASN A 80 15.99 -11.74 -15.95
CA ASN A 80 16.80 -10.81 -16.76
C ASN A 80 16.02 -10.14 -17.92
N LEU A 81 15.02 -10.82 -18.49
CA LEU A 81 14.12 -10.22 -19.49
C LEU A 81 13.30 -9.10 -18.87
N VAL A 82 12.65 -9.38 -17.73
CA VAL A 82 11.80 -8.42 -17.02
C VAL A 82 12.63 -7.24 -16.52
N ASP A 83 13.79 -7.49 -15.92
CA ASP A 83 14.71 -6.45 -15.46
C ASP A 83 15.15 -5.55 -16.61
N ARG A 84 15.54 -6.12 -17.76
CA ARG A 84 15.97 -5.32 -18.92
C ARG A 84 14.86 -4.39 -19.40
N ILE A 85 13.64 -4.91 -19.52
CA ILE A 85 12.50 -4.13 -20.02
C ILE A 85 12.11 -3.06 -18.98
N GLY A 86 12.00 -3.45 -17.71
CA GLY A 86 11.64 -2.54 -16.62
C GLY A 86 12.62 -1.40 -16.47
N ASN A 87 13.92 -1.69 -16.39
CA ASN A 87 14.96 -0.67 -16.30
C ASN A 87 14.98 0.26 -17.52
N TYR A 88 14.78 -0.28 -18.73
CA TYR A 88 14.66 0.55 -19.93
C TYR A 88 13.48 1.55 -19.84
N ILE A 89 12.35 1.16 -19.23
CA ILE A 89 11.21 2.08 -19.05
C ILE A 89 11.55 3.15 -18.02
N VAL A 90 12.15 2.76 -16.90
CA VAL A 90 12.57 3.71 -15.85
C VAL A 90 13.51 4.76 -16.45
N ASP A 91 14.57 4.32 -17.13
CA ASP A 91 15.59 5.17 -17.77
C ASP A 91 15.06 6.06 -18.91
N GLN A 92 13.86 5.80 -19.42
CA GLN A 92 13.27 6.53 -20.55
C GLN A 92 11.99 7.29 -20.16
N SER A 93 11.72 7.41 -18.86
CA SER A 93 10.53 8.05 -18.33
C SER A 93 10.86 8.98 -17.17
N PRO A 94 9.92 9.84 -16.73
CA PRO A 94 10.10 10.66 -15.53
C PRO A 94 10.36 9.86 -14.24
N ALA A 95 10.23 8.53 -14.28
CA ALA A 95 10.58 7.66 -13.15
C ALA A 95 12.07 7.73 -12.80
N GLU A 96 12.96 8.00 -13.77
CA GLU A 96 14.41 8.20 -13.55
C GLU A 96 14.68 9.35 -12.56
N ASP A 97 13.86 10.40 -12.59
CA ASP A 97 14.00 11.57 -11.71
C ASP A 97 13.38 11.34 -10.31
N SER A 98 12.73 10.19 -10.10
CA SER A 98 12.12 9.85 -8.81
C SER A 98 13.17 9.40 -7.79
N PRO A 99 12.90 9.54 -6.47
CA PRO A 99 13.80 9.08 -5.42
C PRO A 99 13.72 7.56 -5.18
N TYR A 100 13.02 6.81 -6.03
CA TYR A 100 12.76 5.39 -5.84
C TYR A 100 13.82 4.53 -6.51
N GLU A 101 14.17 3.42 -5.86
CA GLU A 101 14.99 2.37 -6.45
C GLU A 101 14.05 1.28 -6.96
N PHE A 102 13.87 1.25 -8.28
CA PHE A 102 13.00 0.27 -8.92
C PHE A 102 13.68 -1.10 -8.95
N GLU A 103 12.98 -2.12 -8.44
CA GLU A 103 13.36 -3.52 -8.56
C GLU A 103 12.18 -4.32 -9.08
N PHE A 104 12.45 -5.20 -10.05
CA PHE A 104 11.44 -6.02 -10.68
C PHE A 104 11.57 -7.46 -10.22
N HIS A 105 10.44 -8.12 -9.98
CA HIS A 105 10.39 -9.45 -9.39
C HIS A 105 9.44 -10.33 -10.19
N VAL A 106 9.94 -11.43 -10.72
CA VAL A 106 9.10 -12.47 -11.32
C VAL A 106 8.68 -13.45 -10.24
N LEU A 107 7.38 -13.68 -10.10
CA LEU A 107 6.80 -14.58 -9.11
C LEU A 107 6.50 -15.95 -9.73
N GLU A 108 6.79 -17.02 -9.00
CA GLU A 108 6.59 -18.41 -9.47
C GLU A 108 5.13 -18.75 -9.78
N ASP A 109 4.15 -17.99 -9.25
CA ASP A 109 2.72 -18.25 -9.42
C ASP A 109 2.28 -18.40 -10.89
N GLU A 110 2.00 -19.64 -11.30
CA GLU A 110 1.48 -20.02 -12.63
C GLU A 110 -0.06 -19.97 -12.76
N GLN A 111 -0.78 -19.63 -11.69
CA GLN A 111 -2.24 -19.64 -11.66
C GLN A 111 -2.84 -18.23 -11.66
N THR A 112 -2.27 -17.32 -10.86
CA THR A 112 -2.81 -15.97 -10.69
C THR A 112 -2.27 -15.05 -11.77
N ILE A 113 -3.14 -14.50 -12.61
CA ILE A 113 -2.76 -13.54 -13.65
C ILE A 113 -2.72 -12.15 -13.01
N ASN A 114 -1.53 -11.66 -12.64
CA ASN A 114 -1.41 -10.38 -11.96
C ASN A 114 -0.04 -9.71 -12.17
N ALA A 115 -0.04 -8.39 -12.04
CA ALA A 115 1.14 -7.57 -11.76
C ALA A 115 0.72 -6.53 -10.71
N PHE A 116 1.67 -6.06 -9.91
CA PHE A 116 1.41 -5.04 -8.90
C PHE A 116 2.70 -4.35 -8.45
N ALA A 117 2.58 -3.12 -7.98
CA ALA A 117 3.66 -2.39 -7.33
C ALA A 117 3.44 -2.20 -5.82
N LEU A 118 4.50 -2.34 -5.04
CA LEU A 118 4.54 -1.90 -3.65
C LEU A 118 5.08 -0.47 -3.57
N PRO A 119 4.79 0.28 -2.48
CA PRO A 119 5.41 1.58 -2.24
C PRO A 119 6.93 1.49 -2.38
N GLY A 120 7.56 2.51 -2.97
CA GLY A 120 9.01 2.58 -2.99
C GLY A 120 9.73 1.84 -4.13
N GLY A 121 9.01 1.33 -5.14
CA GLY A 121 9.63 0.85 -6.38
C GLY A 121 9.73 -0.66 -6.58
N GLN A 122 9.14 -1.46 -5.68
CA GLN A 122 9.16 -2.92 -5.82
C GLN A 122 8.00 -3.38 -6.70
N ILE A 123 8.30 -3.86 -7.91
CA ILE A 123 7.30 -4.23 -8.93
C ILE A 123 7.32 -5.73 -9.15
N PHE A 124 6.14 -6.33 -9.16
CA PHE A 124 5.96 -7.77 -9.25
C PHE A 124 5.13 -8.13 -10.47
N ILE A 125 5.52 -9.23 -11.14
CA ILE A 125 4.73 -9.85 -12.21
C ILE A 125 4.69 -11.36 -11.99
N THR A 126 3.50 -11.96 -12.09
CA THR A 126 3.37 -13.41 -11.96
C THR A 126 3.78 -14.14 -13.23
N ARG A 127 4.34 -15.34 -13.09
CA ARG A 127 4.60 -16.27 -14.19
C ARG A 127 3.36 -16.47 -15.06
N ALA A 128 2.19 -16.63 -14.44
CA ALA A 128 0.92 -16.81 -15.15
C ALA A 128 0.55 -15.64 -16.08
N LEU A 129 0.84 -14.39 -15.66
CA LEU A 129 0.62 -13.23 -16.51
C LEU A 129 1.67 -13.17 -17.61
N LEU A 130 2.94 -13.33 -17.23
CA LEU A 130 4.06 -13.23 -18.17
C LEU A 130 3.94 -14.21 -19.33
N ASP A 131 3.51 -15.46 -19.07
CA ASP A 131 3.32 -16.50 -20.09
C ASP A 131 2.18 -16.18 -21.09
N ARG A 132 1.31 -15.22 -20.78
CA ARG A 132 0.25 -14.74 -21.68
C ARG A 132 0.69 -13.58 -22.56
N LEU A 133 1.74 -12.88 -22.18
CA LEU A 133 2.29 -11.76 -22.93
C LEU A 133 3.20 -12.33 -24.03
N LYS A 134 2.93 -11.96 -25.28
CA LYS A 134 3.55 -12.55 -26.48
C LYS A 134 4.71 -11.74 -26.99
N THR A 135 4.82 -10.49 -26.55
CA THR A 135 5.83 -9.54 -27.02
C THR A 135 6.44 -8.76 -25.86
N GLU A 136 7.70 -8.34 -26.01
CA GLU A 136 8.34 -7.45 -25.04
C GLU A 136 7.56 -6.14 -24.85
N GLY A 137 6.86 -5.67 -25.90
CA GLY A 137 6.01 -4.48 -25.81
C GLY A 137 4.78 -4.65 -24.91
N GLU A 138 4.20 -5.85 -24.85
CA GLU A 138 3.10 -6.15 -23.92
C GLU A 138 3.60 -6.24 -22.48
N VAL A 139 4.78 -6.82 -22.26
CA VAL A 139 5.46 -6.78 -20.95
C VAL A 139 5.75 -5.35 -20.54
N ALA A 140 6.29 -4.55 -21.46
CA ALA A 140 6.59 -3.14 -21.21
C ALA A 140 5.33 -2.33 -20.87
N GLY A 141 4.20 -2.60 -21.52
CA GLY A 141 2.93 -1.94 -21.20
C GLY A 141 2.46 -2.24 -19.78
N VAL A 142 2.56 -3.50 -19.33
CA VAL A 142 2.21 -3.89 -17.95
C VAL A 142 3.18 -3.25 -16.95
N LEU A 143 4.49 -3.39 -17.15
CA LEU A 143 5.47 -2.81 -16.23
C LEU A 143 5.41 -1.29 -16.19
N GLY A 144 5.18 -0.63 -17.33
CA GLY A 144 5.03 0.83 -17.41
C GLY A 144 3.84 1.34 -16.60
N HIS A 145 2.71 0.64 -16.66
CA HIS A 145 1.53 0.95 -15.84
C HIS A 145 1.84 0.83 -14.34
N GLU A 146 2.52 -0.23 -13.91
CA GLU A 146 2.92 -0.39 -12.51
C GLU A 146 3.94 0.66 -12.04
N ILE A 147 4.89 1.03 -12.91
CA ILE A 147 5.82 2.15 -12.66
C ILE A 147 5.04 3.45 -12.46
N GLY A 148 4.00 3.70 -13.27
CA GLY A 148 3.09 4.84 -13.14
C GLY A 148 2.49 4.93 -11.74
N HIS A 149 1.97 3.82 -11.21
CA HIS A 149 1.42 3.78 -9.84
C HIS A 149 2.45 4.12 -8.76
N VAL A 150 3.71 3.69 -8.91
CA VAL A 150 4.79 4.04 -7.97
C VAL A 150 5.09 5.52 -8.02
N VAL A 151 5.31 6.06 -9.23
CA VAL A 151 5.66 7.45 -9.46
C VAL A 151 4.55 8.38 -8.95
N ALA A 152 3.30 8.03 -9.19
CA ALA A 152 2.13 8.75 -8.71
C ALA A 152 1.84 8.54 -7.21
N ARG A 153 2.62 7.70 -6.50
CA ARG A 153 2.48 7.41 -5.06
C ARG A 153 1.09 6.90 -4.67
N HIS A 154 0.39 6.23 -5.59
CA HIS A 154 -0.98 5.76 -5.38
C HIS A 154 -1.10 4.88 -4.12
N SER A 155 -0.16 3.96 -3.91
CA SER A 155 -0.14 3.11 -2.72
C SER A 155 -0.02 3.91 -1.40
N ALA A 156 0.77 4.98 -1.40
CA ALA A 156 0.94 5.84 -0.23
C ALA A 156 -0.33 6.66 0.05
N GLU A 157 -1.00 7.12 -1.00
CA GLU A 157 -2.29 7.81 -0.89
C GLU A 157 -3.40 6.88 -0.37
N HIS A 158 -3.46 5.63 -0.88
CA HIS A 158 -4.37 4.60 -0.36
C HIS A 158 -4.15 4.31 1.11
N ILE A 159 -2.89 4.19 1.54
CA ILE A 159 -2.54 4.01 2.96
C ILE A 159 -2.99 5.21 3.79
N ALA A 160 -2.82 6.44 3.30
CA ALA A 160 -3.27 7.64 4.00
C ALA A 160 -4.80 7.68 4.15
N LYS A 161 -5.55 7.34 3.08
CA LYS A 161 -7.02 7.21 3.08
C LYS A 161 -7.49 6.10 4.05
N ALA A 162 -6.80 4.97 4.10
CA ALA A 162 -7.10 3.88 5.03
C ALA A 162 -6.90 4.30 6.49
N LYS A 163 -5.76 4.94 6.81
CA LYS A 163 -5.47 5.47 8.16
C LYS A 163 -6.49 6.52 8.61
N LEU A 164 -6.93 7.40 7.70
CA LEU A 164 -8.01 8.34 7.99
C LEU A 164 -9.30 7.58 8.35
N THR A 165 -9.68 6.59 7.56
CA THR A 165 -10.89 5.79 7.79
C THR A 165 -10.84 5.03 9.12
N GLU A 166 -9.69 4.44 9.47
CA GLU A 166 -9.48 3.79 10.77
C GLU A 166 -9.59 4.78 11.94
N GLY A 167 -9.01 5.98 11.78
CA GLY A 167 -9.12 7.08 12.75
C GLY A 167 -10.56 7.55 12.96
N LEU A 168 -11.34 7.66 11.87
CA LEU A 168 -12.74 8.09 11.91
C LEU A 168 -13.68 7.01 12.49
N THR A 169 -13.38 5.73 12.23
CA THR A 169 -14.19 4.61 12.73
C THR A 169 -13.87 4.24 14.18
N GLY A 170 -12.81 4.83 14.76
CA GLY A 170 -12.52 4.81 16.21
C GLY A 170 -12.29 3.44 16.84
N ALA A 171 -12.25 2.37 16.04
CA ALA A 171 -12.25 0.99 16.54
C ALA A 171 -10.85 0.46 16.90
N VAL A 172 -9.80 0.94 16.22
CA VAL A 172 -8.43 0.39 16.34
C VAL A 172 -7.57 1.16 17.36
N VAL A 173 -7.75 2.48 17.45
CA VAL A 173 -6.91 3.36 18.29
C VAL A 173 -7.18 3.19 19.79
N ILE A 174 -8.43 2.89 20.18
CA ILE A 174 -8.81 2.74 21.60
C ILE A 174 -8.51 1.31 22.11
N ALA A 175 -8.44 0.31 21.23
CA ALA A 175 -8.20 -1.09 21.61
C ALA A 175 -6.70 -1.44 21.73
N SER A 176 -5.81 -0.67 21.11
CA SER A 176 -4.35 -0.91 21.07
C SER A 176 -3.54 -0.04 22.04
N TYR A 177 -4.21 0.75 22.90
CA TYR A 177 -3.57 1.61 23.88
C TYR A 177 -3.16 0.86 25.17
N ASP A 178 -1.99 0.23 25.16
CA ASP A 178 -1.21 -0.23 26.32
C ASP A 178 0.07 0.64 26.52
N PRO A 179 0.15 1.51 27.54
CA PRO A 179 1.29 2.42 27.74
C PRO A 179 2.64 1.73 28.02
N ASP A 180 2.69 0.41 28.27
CA ASP A 180 3.87 -0.26 28.82
C ASP A 180 4.78 -0.99 27.80
N ASN A 181 4.42 -1.05 26.50
CA ASN A 181 5.26 -1.76 25.51
C ASN A 181 5.32 -1.07 24.11
N PRO A 182 6.28 -0.14 23.87
CA PRO A 182 6.36 0.63 22.63
C PRO A 182 6.91 -0.14 21.42
N ARG A 183 7.78 -1.15 21.62
CA ARG A 183 8.55 -1.79 20.52
C ARG A 183 7.80 -2.91 19.80
N SER A 184 6.93 -3.66 20.48
CA SER A 184 6.08 -4.69 19.84
C SER A 184 4.98 -4.08 18.95
N ARG A 185 4.62 -2.81 19.20
CA ARG A 185 3.60 -2.07 18.45
C ARG A 185 4.01 -1.68 17.05
N GLN A 186 5.28 -1.33 16.85
CA GLN A 186 5.76 -0.88 15.55
C GLN A 186 5.74 -2.05 14.56
N THR A 187 6.22 -3.22 14.99
CA THR A 187 6.17 -4.45 14.19
C THR A 187 4.74 -4.90 13.89
N ALA A 188 3.83 -4.85 14.88
CA ALA A 188 2.43 -5.22 14.67
C ALA A 188 1.71 -4.26 13.71
N GLN A 189 1.96 -2.95 13.80
CA GLN A 189 1.37 -1.97 12.88
C GLN A 189 1.90 -2.13 11.47
N VAL A 190 3.20 -2.38 11.31
CA VAL A 190 3.78 -2.64 9.98
C VAL A 190 3.22 -3.93 9.39
N ALA A 191 3.08 -5.01 10.17
CA ALA A 191 2.44 -6.24 9.70
C ALA A 191 0.99 -6.03 9.24
N MET A 192 0.23 -5.16 9.92
CA MET A 192 -1.12 -4.79 9.48
C MET A 192 -1.10 -4.01 8.15
N LEU A 193 -0.17 -3.06 7.99
CA LEU A 193 -0.01 -2.31 6.75
C LEU A 193 0.37 -3.23 5.59
N ILE A 194 1.30 -4.16 5.79
CA ILE A 194 1.65 -5.20 4.80
C ILE A 194 0.40 -6.03 4.44
N GLY A 195 -0.39 -6.43 5.43
CA GLY A 195 -1.65 -7.13 5.19
C GLY A 195 -2.69 -6.32 4.41
N GLN A 196 -2.65 -4.98 4.47
CA GLN A 196 -3.47 -4.11 3.63
C GLN A 196 -2.95 -4.03 2.20
N LEU A 197 -1.62 -3.99 2.00
CA LEU A 197 -0.99 -4.02 0.67
C LEU A 197 -1.41 -5.25 -0.13
N VAL A 198 -1.52 -6.42 0.52
CA VAL A 198 -1.97 -7.68 -0.11
C VAL A 198 -3.32 -7.56 -0.82
N ASN A 199 -4.24 -6.78 -0.26
CA ASN A 199 -5.60 -6.63 -0.78
C ASN A 199 -5.82 -5.29 -1.47
N MET A 200 -4.73 -4.57 -1.79
CA MET A 200 -4.81 -3.25 -2.39
C MET A 200 -5.42 -3.34 -3.79
N LYS A 201 -6.28 -2.36 -4.11
CA LYS A 201 -6.86 -2.16 -5.43
C LYS A 201 -6.88 -0.67 -5.71
N PHE A 202 -6.35 -0.28 -6.86
CA PHE A 202 -6.35 1.12 -7.28
C PHE A 202 -7.75 1.56 -7.73
N GLY A 203 -8.03 2.86 -7.54
CA GLY A 203 -9.27 3.50 -7.91
C GLY A 203 -9.26 3.95 -9.37
N ARG A 204 -10.43 4.31 -9.92
CA ARG A 204 -10.53 4.75 -11.33
C ARG A 204 -9.64 5.97 -11.66
N GLU A 205 -9.47 6.88 -10.71
CA GLU A 205 -8.66 8.09 -10.91
C GLU A 205 -7.18 7.69 -11.06
N ASP A 206 -6.67 6.85 -10.16
CA ASP A 206 -5.34 6.26 -10.21
C ASP A 206 -5.03 5.57 -11.56
N GLU A 207 -6.02 4.84 -12.10
CA GLU A 207 -5.90 4.12 -13.38
C GLU A 207 -5.85 5.05 -14.61
N LEU A 208 -6.30 6.30 -14.48
CA LEU A 208 -6.20 7.30 -15.54
C LEU A 208 -4.86 8.04 -15.54
N GLU A 209 -4.19 8.05 -14.39
CA GLU A 209 -2.90 8.71 -14.17
C GLU A 209 -1.70 7.80 -14.49
N SER A 210 -1.95 6.49 -14.61
CA SER A 210 -0.93 5.45 -14.82
C SER A 210 -0.67 5.13 -16.28
#